data_AF-A0A9N8EQA4-F1
#
_entry.id   AF-A0A9N8EQA4-F1
#
_cell.length_a   1.000
_cell.length_b   1.000
_cell.length_c   1.000
_cell.angle_alpha   90.00
_cell.angle_beta   90.00
_cell.angle_gamma   90.00
#
_symmetry.space_group_name_H-M   'P 1'
#
loop_
_entity.id
_entity.type
_entity.pdbx_description
1 polymer ?
#
loop_
_entity_poly.entity_id
_entity_poly.type
_entity_poly.pdbx_seq_one_letter_code
_entity_poly.pdbx_strand_id
1 'polypeptide(L)'
;MSTEQQQHHEPQDTSSDGIHVLVDQVIAHLQQDLKINFVAFDFDHTILSIHTGGHWGGSVKELCQHVRPSVAALLPRLVARPDMYCAIVTFSSQPAMVRSVVDFILSKNKKKKAVLLPIRAEDGSWKTPSAVSSREEEWWKEDEFGLDTDDLEGKQPHMVSAVEELEFLVPGLEIHKASTVLIDDDKNNIRIARDNGVRAVWLDPKNPQQLLADLKQLK
;
A
#
# COMPACT_ATOMS: atom_id res chain seq x y z
N MET A 1 19.60 -51.73 12.44
CA MET A 1 20.24 -50.57 11.80
C MET A 1 19.23 -49.97 10.85
N SER A 2 18.50 -48.99 11.35
CA SER A 2 17.43 -48.30 10.61
C SER A 2 17.99 -46.99 10.13
N THR A 3 18.08 -46.81 8.81
CA THR A 3 18.48 -45.54 8.20
C THR A 3 17.23 -44.70 7.95
N GLU A 4 17.10 -43.66 8.76
CA GLU A 4 16.16 -42.56 8.57
C GLU A 4 16.66 -41.58 7.52
N GLN A 5 15.70 -41.13 6.70
CA GLN A 5 15.50 -39.78 6.17
C GLN A 5 16.62 -39.07 5.39
N GLN A 6 16.26 -38.61 4.20
CA GLN A 6 16.15 -37.18 3.92
C GLN A 6 15.40 -36.97 2.60
N GLN A 7 14.12 -36.61 2.69
CA GLN A 7 13.41 -35.99 1.57
C GLN A 7 13.79 -34.51 1.56
N HIS A 8 14.64 -34.14 0.62
CA HIS A 8 14.87 -32.74 0.28
C HIS A 8 13.58 -32.16 -0.32
N HIS A 9 12.97 -31.21 0.38
CA HIS A 9 12.04 -30.28 -0.23
C HIS A 9 12.87 -29.25 -1.00
N GLU A 10 12.81 -29.33 -2.34
CA GLU A 10 13.32 -28.27 -3.21
C GLU A 10 12.48 -26.99 -3.04
N PRO A 11 13.11 -25.81 -3.10
CA PRO A 11 12.38 -24.55 -3.11
C PRO A 11 11.55 -24.44 -4.38
N GLN A 12 10.26 -24.16 -4.24
CA GLN A 12 9.37 -23.93 -5.38
C GLN A 12 9.87 -22.75 -6.21
N ASP A 13 10.24 -23.05 -7.45
CA ASP A 13 10.66 -22.12 -8.49
C ASP A 13 9.50 -21.19 -8.84
N THR A 14 9.47 -19.99 -8.23
CA THR A 14 8.52 -18.95 -8.63
C THR A 14 9.05 -18.27 -9.89
N SER A 15 8.83 -18.90 -11.05
CA SER A 15 9.07 -18.28 -12.35
C SER A 15 8.34 -16.94 -12.45
N SER A 16 8.83 -16.03 -13.31
CA SER A 16 8.20 -14.72 -13.57
C SER A 16 6.71 -14.84 -13.90
N ASP A 17 6.27 -15.96 -14.47
CA ASP A 17 4.87 -16.21 -14.79
C ASP A 17 4.04 -16.54 -13.54
N GLY A 18 4.62 -17.24 -12.56
CA GLY A 18 3.94 -17.62 -11.32
C GLY A 18 3.53 -16.42 -10.45
N ILE A 19 4.44 -15.45 -10.28
CA ILE A 19 4.15 -14.22 -9.53
C ILE A 19 3.04 -13.40 -10.20
N HIS A 20 3.03 -13.38 -11.53
CA HIS A 20 1.99 -12.71 -12.31
C HIS A 20 0.63 -13.39 -12.15
N VAL A 21 0.54 -14.72 -12.21
CA VAL A 21 -0.74 -15.41 -11.94
C VAL A 21 -1.24 -15.10 -10.52
N LEU A 22 -0.35 -15.11 -9.53
CA LEU A 22 -0.72 -14.83 -8.15
C LEU A 22 -1.21 -13.39 -7.95
N VAL A 23 -0.58 -12.41 -8.58
CA VAL A 23 -1.03 -11.01 -8.51
C VAL A 23 -2.43 -10.85 -9.09
N ASP A 24 -2.76 -11.52 -10.21
CA ASP A 24 -4.10 -11.42 -10.79
C ASP A 24 -5.16 -12.04 -9.86
N GLN A 25 -4.82 -13.13 -9.17
CA GLN A 25 -5.68 -13.73 -8.15
C GLN A 25 -5.88 -12.81 -6.94
N VAL A 26 -4.81 -12.15 -6.47
CA VAL A 26 -4.88 -11.18 -5.37
C VAL A 26 -5.81 -10.03 -5.75
N ILE A 27 -5.62 -9.42 -6.92
CA ILE A 27 -6.45 -8.30 -7.37
C ILE A 27 -7.91 -8.72 -7.50
N ALA A 28 -8.18 -9.90 -8.08
CA ALA A 28 -9.53 -10.44 -8.16
C ALA A 28 -10.16 -10.62 -6.78
N HIS A 29 -9.43 -11.17 -5.81
CA HIS A 29 -9.89 -11.34 -4.44
C HIS A 29 -10.21 -10.00 -3.74
N LEU A 30 -9.27 -9.04 -3.80
CA LEU A 30 -9.46 -7.70 -3.22
C LEU A 30 -10.73 -7.05 -3.76
N GLN A 31 -10.95 -7.09 -5.07
CA GLN A 31 -12.08 -6.43 -5.69
C GLN A 31 -13.40 -7.20 -5.55
N GLN A 32 -13.41 -8.49 -5.89
CA GLN A 32 -14.65 -9.25 -6.05
C GLN A 32 -15.18 -9.75 -4.71
N ASP A 33 -14.29 -10.21 -3.84
CA ASP A 33 -14.68 -10.82 -2.57
C ASP A 33 -14.74 -9.77 -1.46
N LEU A 34 -13.76 -8.86 -1.41
CA LEU A 34 -13.63 -7.87 -0.32
C LEU A 34 -14.17 -6.48 -0.64
N LYS A 35 -14.53 -6.22 -1.91
CA LYS A 35 -15.00 -4.90 -2.40
C LYS A 35 -14.01 -3.77 -2.12
N ILE A 36 -12.70 -4.07 -2.13
CA ILE A 36 -11.64 -3.08 -2.01
C ILE A 36 -11.54 -2.31 -3.32
N ASN A 37 -11.47 -0.98 -3.20
CA ASN A 37 -11.21 -0.06 -4.31
C ASN A 37 -10.03 0.90 -4.02
N PHE A 38 -9.44 0.87 -2.82
CA PHE A 38 -8.28 1.68 -2.46
C PHE A 38 -7.19 0.87 -1.76
N VAL A 39 -5.94 1.00 -2.21
CA VAL A 39 -4.76 0.33 -1.65
C VAL A 39 -3.70 1.38 -1.29
N ALA A 40 -3.41 1.52 0.00
CA ALA A 40 -2.36 2.38 0.51
C ALA A 40 -1.08 1.58 0.77
N PHE A 41 0.05 2.08 0.29
CA PHE A 41 1.37 1.47 0.48
C PHE A 41 2.26 2.37 1.34
N ASP A 42 2.87 1.81 2.38
CA ASP A 42 4.08 2.41 2.93
C ASP A 42 5.28 2.27 1.96
N PHE A 43 6.36 2.99 2.21
CA PHE A 43 7.53 3.04 1.35
C PHE A 43 8.74 2.26 1.89
N ASP A 44 9.21 2.61 3.09
CA ASP A 44 10.42 2.04 3.68
C ASP A 44 10.16 0.62 4.16
N HIS A 45 11.08 -0.31 3.89
CA HIS A 45 10.84 -1.74 4.14
C HIS A 45 9.55 -2.36 3.53
N THR A 46 8.73 -1.58 2.83
CA THR A 46 7.50 -1.99 2.18
C THR A 46 7.65 -2.03 0.66
N ILE A 47 7.67 -0.88 -0.01
CA ILE A 47 8.02 -0.79 -1.45
C ILE A 47 9.50 -1.14 -1.63
N LEU A 48 10.34 -0.63 -0.73
CA LEU A 48 11.77 -0.90 -0.69
C LEU A 48 12.08 -2.06 0.25
N SER A 49 13.19 -2.74 0.00
CA SER A 49 13.74 -3.75 0.90
C SER A 49 14.56 -3.17 2.05
N ILE A 50 14.86 -1.87 1.98
CA ILE A 50 15.69 -1.14 2.94
C ILE A 50 14.90 -0.02 3.61
N HIS A 51 15.43 0.50 4.71
CA HIS A 51 14.95 1.70 5.38
C HIS A 51 15.82 2.90 4.98
N THR A 52 15.21 3.97 4.50
CA THR A 52 15.88 5.21 4.07
C THR A 52 16.20 6.14 5.23
N GLY A 53 15.66 5.90 6.42
CA GLY A 53 15.84 6.78 7.58
C GLY A 53 14.95 8.02 7.53
N GLY A 54 13.89 8.02 6.71
CA GLY A 54 13.05 9.18 6.44
C GLY A 54 13.69 10.21 5.49
N HIS A 55 14.98 10.04 5.16
CA HIS A 55 15.70 10.88 4.22
C HIS A 55 16.91 10.14 3.61
N TRP A 56 16.76 9.71 2.35
CA TRP A 56 17.82 9.07 1.57
C TRP A 56 18.78 10.10 0.97
N GLY A 57 20.07 9.94 1.27
CA GLY A 57 21.15 10.79 0.74
C GLY A 57 21.75 10.32 -0.59
N GLY A 58 21.38 9.13 -1.09
CA GLY A 58 21.88 8.58 -2.34
C GLY A 58 21.00 8.95 -3.55
N SER A 59 21.23 8.26 -4.66
CA SER A 59 20.49 8.46 -5.91
C SER A 59 19.20 7.63 -5.98
N VAL A 60 18.26 8.07 -6.82
CA VAL A 60 17.06 7.30 -7.18
C VAL A 60 17.46 5.96 -7.80
N LYS A 61 18.52 5.93 -8.63
CA LYS A 61 18.98 4.69 -9.29
C LYS A 61 19.37 3.62 -8.28
N GLU A 62 20.02 4.00 -7.18
CA GLU A 62 20.36 3.08 -6.09
C GLU A 62 19.10 2.60 -5.37
N LEU A 63 18.17 3.48 -5.03
CA LEU A 63 16.89 3.07 -4.42
C LEU A 63 16.10 2.10 -5.30
N CYS A 64 16.08 2.32 -6.61
CA CYS A 64 15.39 1.44 -7.55
C CYS A 64 15.92 0.01 -7.56
N GLN A 65 17.16 -0.24 -7.10
CA GLN A 65 17.70 -1.59 -6.93
C GLN A 65 17.09 -2.32 -5.73
N HIS A 66 16.52 -1.58 -4.78
CA HIS A 66 15.93 -2.11 -3.56
C HIS A 66 14.42 -2.33 -3.66
N VAL A 67 13.78 -2.00 -4.79
CA VAL A 67 12.35 -2.22 -5.02
C VAL A 67 12.01 -3.72 -4.90
N ARG A 68 11.02 -4.05 -4.07
CA ARG A 68 10.58 -5.44 -3.87
C ARG A 68 9.90 -6.00 -5.13
N PRO A 69 10.21 -7.25 -5.55
CA PRO A 69 9.58 -7.86 -6.72
C PRO A 69 8.05 -7.98 -6.65
N SER A 70 7.50 -8.32 -5.48
CA SER A 70 6.05 -8.42 -5.24
C SER A 70 5.34 -7.10 -5.52
N VAL A 71 5.90 -5.99 -5.04
CA VAL A 71 5.36 -4.65 -5.25
C VAL A 71 5.56 -4.19 -6.70
N ALA A 72 6.71 -4.47 -7.29
CA ALA A 72 6.98 -4.19 -8.71
C ALA A 72 6.00 -4.92 -9.65
N ALA A 73 5.49 -6.09 -9.26
CA ALA A 73 4.47 -6.81 -10.01
C ALA A 73 3.04 -6.33 -9.70
N LEU A 74 2.74 -6.05 -8.43
CA LEU A 74 1.40 -5.69 -7.94
C LEU A 74 0.98 -4.26 -8.29
N LEU A 75 1.79 -3.27 -7.93
CA LEU A 75 1.42 -1.85 -8.03
C LEU A 75 1.05 -1.45 -9.46
N PRO A 76 1.84 -1.77 -10.51
CA PRO A 76 1.47 -1.41 -11.87
C PRO A 76 0.15 -2.02 -12.36
N ARG A 77 -0.24 -3.18 -11.82
CA ARG A 77 -1.48 -3.87 -12.20
C ARG A 77 -2.69 -3.29 -11.50
N LEU A 78 -2.55 -2.91 -10.23
CA LEU A 78 -3.59 -2.17 -9.52
C LEU A 78 -3.90 -0.86 -10.23
N VAL A 79 -2.89 -0.04 -10.51
CA VAL A 79 -3.09 1.30 -11.12
C VAL A 79 -3.54 1.25 -12.58
N ALA A 80 -3.38 0.11 -13.26
CA ALA A 80 -3.88 -0.08 -14.61
C ALA A 80 -5.39 -0.30 -14.65
N ARG A 81 -6.02 -0.54 -13.50
CA ARG A 81 -7.45 -0.76 -13.39
C ARG A 81 -8.21 0.56 -13.25
N PRO A 82 -9.38 0.68 -13.88
CA PRO A 82 -10.21 1.88 -13.74
C PRO A 82 -11.00 1.94 -12.42
N ASP A 83 -11.10 0.82 -11.71
CA ASP A 83 -11.91 0.63 -10.49
C ASP A 83 -11.07 0.43 -9.23
N MET A 84 -9.75 0.64 -9.32
CA MET A 84 -8.85 0.60 -8.18
C MET A 84 -7.96 1.83 -8.15
N TYR A 85 -7.76 2.35 -6.94
CA TYR A 85 -6.94 3.51 -6.66
C TYR A 85 -5.82 3.13 -5.70
N CYS A 86 -4.69 3.81 -5.83
CA CYS A 86 -3.54 3.58 -4.96
C CYS A 86 -2.97 4.90 -4.46
N ALA A 87 -2.35 4.87 -3.29
CA ALA A 87 -1.54 5.95 -2.77
C ALA A 87 -0.27 5.42 -2.12
N ILE A 88 0.78 6.26 -2.08
CA ILE A 88 1.92 6.02 -1.19
C ILE A 88 1.73 6.88 0.06
N VAL A 89 1.75 6.25 1.22
CA VAL A 89 1.58 6.89 2.54
C VAL A 89 2.83 6.64 3.38
N THR A 90 3.74 7.61 3.43
CA THR A 90 5.09 7.42 3.96
C THR A 90 5.49 8.53 4.93
N PHE A 91 6.33 8.20 5.91
CA PHE A 91 6.97 9.20 6.76
C PHE A 91 8.27 9.76 6.15
N SER A 92 8.62 9.34 4.93
CA SER A 92 9.72 9.98 4.19
C SER A 92 9.45 11.45 3.97
N SER A 93 10.45 12.29 4.15
CA SER A 93 10.41 13.73 3.88
C SER A 93 10.63 14.09 2.39
N GLN A 94 10.78 13.10 1.51
CA GLN A 94 11.25 13.31 0.12
C GLN A 94 10.22 12.83 -0.93
N PRO A 95 9.06 13.51 -1.08
CA PRO A 95 8.01 13.09 -2.02
C PRO A 95 8.48 12.97 -3.47
N ALA A 96 9.36 13.86 -3.93
CA ALA A 96 9.90 13.82 -5.30
C ALA A 96 10.75 12.56 -5.55
N MET A 97 11.45 12.08 -4.52
CA MET A 97 12.24 10.85 -4.60
C MET A 97 11.32 9.62 -4.60
N VAL A 98 10.33 9.59 -3.71
CA VAL A 98 9.29 8.56 -3.67
C VAL A 98 8.58 8.47 -5.03
N ARG A 99 8.18 9.60 -5.60
CA ARG A 99 7.59 9.71 -6.95
C ARG A 99 8.50 9.11 -8.01
N SER A 100 9.78 9.42 -7.98
CA SER A 100 10.75 8.91 -8.96
C SER A 100 10.91 7.39 -8.90
N VAL A 101 10.86 6.79 -7.71
CA VAL A 101 10.87 5.32 -7.55
C VAL A 101 9.56 4.70 -8.06
N VAL A 102 8.41 5.31 -7.75
CA VAL A 102 7.11 4.87 -8.27
C VAL A 102 7.07 4.97 -9.80
N ASP A 103 7.56 6.06 -10.39
CA ASP A 103 7.69 6.22 -11.84
C ASP A 103 8.58 5.14 -12.46
N PHE A 104 9.68 4.79 -11.80
CA PHE A 104 10.52 3.66 -12.23
C PHE A 104 9.73 2.35 -12.25
N ILE A 105 8.95 2.06 -11.21
CA ILE A 105 8.09 0.87 -11.14
C ILE A 105 7.06 0.86 -12.28
N LEU A 106 6.37 1.99 -12.50
CA LEU A 106 5.30 2.09 -13.48
C LEU A 106 5.80 2.11 -14.93
N SER A 107 6.96 2.74 -15.19
CA SER A 107 7.54 2.89 -16.54
C SER A 107 7.96 1.57 -17.19
N LYS A 108 8.18 0.52 -16.38
CA LYS A 108 8.44 -0.84 -16.89
C LYS A 108 7.23 -1.40 -17.66
N ASN A 109 6.02 -0.94 -17.34
CA ASN A 109 4.83 -1.24 -18.13
C ASN A 109 4.64 -0.13 -19.16
N LYS A 110 4.85 -0.47 -20.45
CA LYS A 110 5.00 0.43 -21.62
C LYS A 110 3.85 1.42 -21.91
N LYS A 111 2.86 1.58 -21.04
CA LYS A 111 1.74 2.52 -21.17
C LYS A 111 2.02 3.76 -20.32
N LYS A 112 2.60 4.80 -20.93
CA LYS A 112 2.81 6.14 -20.35
C LYS A 112 1.48 6.90 -20.25
N LYS A 113 0.55 6.47 -19.39
CA LYS A 113 -0.57 7.32 -18.98
C LYS A 113 -0.17 8.00 -17.68
N ALA A 114 -0.48 9.29 -17.53
CA ALA A 114 -0.43 9.93 -16.23
C ALA A 114 -1.35 9.15 -15.28
N VAL A 115 -0.77 8.56 -14.24
CA VAL A 115 -1.49 7.78 -13.23
C VAL A 115 -1.81 8.72 -12.08
N LEU A 116 -3.09 8.83 -11.75
CA LEU A 116 -3.53 9.48 -10.52
C LEU A 116 -3.15 8.58 -9.34
N LEU A 117 -2.10 8.95 -8.62
CA LEU A 117 -1.54 8.21 -7.49
C LEU A 117 -1.00 9.23 -6.48
N PRO A 118 -1.79 9.59 -5.46
CA PRO A 118 -1.36 10.52 -4.43
C PRO A 118 -0.14 9.99 -3.67
N ILE A 119 0.79 10.90 -3.35
CA ILE A 119 1.91 10.63 -2.45
C ILE A 119 1.72 11.54 -1.25
N ARG A 120 1.56 10.94 -0.08
CA ARG A 120 1.47 11.61 1.21
C ARG A 120 2.73 11.27 1.99
N ALA A 121 3.71 12.16 1.84
CA ALA A 121 5.02 12.12 2.45
C ALA A 121 5.08 13.14 3.60
N GLU A 122 6.03 13.04 4.52
CA GLU A 122 6.17 13.97 5.65
C GLU A 122 6.95 15.23 5.26
N ASP A 123 6.41 16.00 4.30
CA ASP A 123 7.04 17.20 3.74
C ASP A 123 6.32 18.51 4.06
N GLY A 124 5.18 18.42 4.75
CA GLY A 124 4.33 19.57 5.09
C GLY A 124 3.59 20.22 3.90
N SER A 125 3.58 19.60 2.72
CA SER A 125 2.91 20.15 1.53
C SER A 125 1.40 19.92 1.50
N TRP A 126 0.92 18.95 2.26
CA TRP A 126 -0.49 18.63 2.45
C TRP A 126 -0.87 18.84 3.91
N LYS A 127 -2.17 18.98 4.16
CA LYS A 127 -2.70 19.18 5.50
C LYS A 127 -3.44 17.94 5.95
N THR A 128 -3.33 17.64 7.24
CA THR A 128 -4.21 16.66 7.86
C THR A 128 -5.68 17.11 7.70
N PRO A 129 -6.63 16.17 7.51
CA PRO A 129 -8.03 16.46 7.19
C PRO A 129 -8.77 17.41 8.15
N SER A 130 -8.26 17.65 9.37
CA SER A 130 -8.85 18.56 10.36
C SER A 130 -8.85 20.06 9.98
N ALA A 131 -8.41 20.42 8.77
CA ALA A 131 -8.37 21.81 8.33
C ALA A 131 -9.39 22.18 7.25
N VAL A 132 -10.04 21.22 6.56
CA VAL A 132 -10.75 21.51 5.31
C VAL A 132 -11.90 20.54 4.97
N SER A 133 -12.94 20.35 5.80
CA SER A 133 -14.33 20.32 5.26
C SER A 133 -15.37 20.02 6.34
N SER A 134 -16.56 20.59 6.15
CA SER A 134 -17.82 20.27 6.82
C SER A 134 -18.34 18.84 6.57
N ARG A 135 -17.50 17.94 6.06
CA ARG A 135 -17.81 16.52 5.80
C ARG A 135 -17.29 15.61 6.90
N GLU A 136 -16.80 16.20 8.00
CA GLU A 136 -16.39 15.50 9.22
C GLU A 136 -17.46 14.50 9.68
N GLU A 137 -18.75 14.76 9.46
CA GLU A 137 -19.80 13.84 9.87
C GLU A 137 -19.96 12.56 9.01
N GLU A 138 -19.34 12.39 7.82
CA GLU A 138 -19.59 11.20 6.96
C GLU A 138 -18.43 10.21 6.87
N TRP A 139 -17.20 10.69 6.90
CA TRP A 139 -16.00 9.84 6.99
C TRP A 139 -15.69 9.43 8.44
N TRP A 140 -16.11 10.25 9.40
CA TRP A 140 -16.01 10.02 10.85
C TRP A 140 -17.34 9.61 11.49
N LYS A 141 -18.33 9.18 10.69
CA LYS A 141 -19.63 8.76 11.23
C LYS A 141 -19.47 7.47 12.02
N GLU A 142 -19.35 7.67 13.33
CA GLU A 142 -19.75 6.82 14.45
C GLU A 142 -20.13 5.37 14.05
N ASP A 143 -19.17 4.46 14.17
CA ASP A 143 -19.46 3.34 15.06
C ASP A 143 -19.74 3.90 16.47
N GLU A 144 -20.60 3.21 17.22
CA GLU A 144 -21.27 3.60 18.48
C GLU A 144 -20.34 4.02 19.64
N PHE A 145 -19.05 4.23 19.37
CA PHE A 145 -17.97 4.51 20.29
C PHE A 145 -17.25 5.86 20.11
N GLY A 146 -17.59 6.67 19.10
CA GLY A 146 -17.13 8.07 18.97
C GLY A 146 -15.60 8.24 19.00
N LEU A 147 -14.96 8.20 17.83
CA LEU A 147 -13.51 8.47 17.72
C LEU A 147 -13.24 9.97 17.74
N ASP A 148 -12.31 10.37 18.60
CA ASP A 148 -11.88 11.76 18.77
C ASP A 148 -10.92 12.13 17.64
N THR A 149 -10.94 13.39 17.20
CA THR A 149 -10.03 13.88 16.15
C THR A 149 -8.56 13.91 16.58
N ASP A 150 -8.30 13.71 17.88
CA ASP A 150 -6.98 13.48 18.47
C ASP A 150 -6.44 12.05 18.23
N ASP A 151 -7.23 11.11 17.69
CA ASP A 151 -6.85 9.71 17.42
C ASP A 151 -6.25 9.45 16.02
N LEU A 152 -5.84 10.50 15.29
CA LEU A 152 -5.17 10.37 13.99
C LEU A 152 -3.71 9.91 14.13
N GLU A 153 -3.52 8.69 14.65
CA GLU A 153 -2.22 8.05 14.79
C GLU A 153 -1.78 7.30 13.51
N GLY A 154 -0.47 7.09 13.39
CA GLY A 154 0.12 6.30 12.31
C GLY A 154 -0.16 6.88 10.92
N LYS A 155 -0.67 6.04 10.01
CA LYS A 155 -0.90 6.38 8.59
C LYS A 155 -2.31 6.87 8.27
N GLN A 156 -3.20 6.95 9.26
CA GLN A 156 -4.58 7.39 9.06
C GLN A 156 -4.67 8.76 8.37
N PRO A 157 -3.99 9.83 8.84
CA PRO A 157 -4.09 11.15 8.21
C PRO A 157 -3.59 11.15 6.76
N HIS A 158 -2.53 10.38 6.46
CA HIS A 158 -2.00 10.23 5.10
C HIS A 158 -3.00 9.54 4.18
N MET A 159 -3.65 8.46 4.65
CA MET A 159 -4.67 7.76 3.86
C MET A 159 -5.88 8.65 3.59
N VAL A 160 -6.41 9.33 4.60
CA VAL A 160 -7.59 10.19 4.43
C VAL A 160 -7.29 11.34 3.48
N SER A 161 -6.17 12.03 3.65
CA SER A 161 -5.78 13.12 2.73
C SER A 161 -5.58 12.63 1.29
N ALA A 162 -5.06 11.41 1.10
CA ALA A 162 -4.95 10.82 -0.23
C ALA A 162 -6.33 10.55 -0.84
N VAL A 163 -7.28 10.06 -0.05
CA VAL A 163 -8.63 9.80 -0.53
C VAL A 163 -9.40 11.09 -0.85
N GLU A 164 -9.31 12.12 -0.02
CA GLU A 164 -9.96 13.40 -0.31
C GLU A 164 -9.53 13.98 -1.67
N GLU A 165 -8.24 13.87 -2.01
CA GLU A 165 -7.76 14.25 -3.35
C GLU A 165 -8.37 13.38 -4.45
N LEU A 166 -8.46 12.06 -4.23
CA LEU A 166 -9.06 11.13 -5.21
C LEU A 166 -10.54 11.41 -5.44
N GLU A 167 -11.34 11.55 -4.38
CA GLU A 167 -12.77 11.84 -4.48
C GLU A 167 -13.04 13.21 -5.10
N PHE A 168 -12.19 14.20 -4.80
CA PHE A 168 -12.27 15.52 -5.44
C PHE A 168 -12.00 15.45 -6.94
N LEU A 169 -11.02 14.65 -7.37
CA LEU A 169 -10.61 14.56 -8.78
C LEU A 169 -11.46 13.60 -9.60
N VAL A 170 -12.16 12.65 -8.97
CA VAL A 170 -12.94 11.62 -9.65
C VAL A 170 -14.41 11.71 -9.21
N PRO A 171 -15.26 12.37 -10.01
CA PRO A 171 -16.69 12.49 -9.69
C PRO A 171 -17.37 11.14 -9.48
N GLY A 172 -18.05 10.99 -8.35
CA GLY A 172 -18.77 9.76 -7.98
C GLY A 172 -17.90 8.64 -7.44
N LEU A 173 -16.60 8.88 -7.22
CA LEU A 173 -15.77 7.96 -6.45
C LEU A 173 -16.16 8.05 -4.97
N GLU A 174 -16.40 6.88 -4.37
CA GLU A 174 -16.60 6.71 -2.94
C GLU A 174 -15.59 5.69 -2.45
N ILE A 175 -14.75 6.09 -1.49
CA ILE A 175 -13.83 5.19 -0.80
C ILE A 175 -14.20 5.21 0.68
N HIS A 176 -14.15 4.06 1.32
CA HIS A 176 -14.46 3.91 2.74
C HIS A 176 -13.36 3.12 3.44
N LYS A 177 -13.33 3.17 4.78
CA LYS A 177 -12.44 2.32 5.60
C LYS A 177 -12.56 0.84 5.21
N ALA A 178 -13.80 0.36 5.03
CA ALA A 178 -14.11 -1.00 4.62
C ALA A 178 -13.77 -1.32 3.14
N SER A 179 -13.51 -0.33 2.29
CA SER A 179 -13.03 -0.55 0.91
C SER A 179 -11.53 -0.24 0.74
N THR A 180 -10.83 -0.04 1.86
CA THR A 180 -9.41 0.33 1.93
C THR A 180 -8.57 -0.83 2.49
N VAL A 181 -7.38 -1.03 1.93
CA VAL A 181 -6.33 -1.86 2.55
C VAL A 181 -5.02 -1.08 2.68
N LEU A 182 -4.40 -1.14 3.87
CA LEU A 182 -3.04 -0.66 4.14
C LEU A 182 -2.04 -1.82 4.03
N ILE A 183 -0.93 -1.60 3.32
CA ILE A 183 0.24 -2.48 3.30
C ILE A 183 1.41 -1.72 3.93
N ASP A 184 1.91 -2.21 5.06
CA ASP A 184 2.93 -1.54 5.88
C ASP A 184 3.79 -2.61 6.59
N ASP A 185 5.06 -2.30 6.83
CA ASP A 185 5.98 -3.20 7.54
C ASP A 185 5.97 -2.98 9.07
N ASP A 186 5.47 -1.83 9.53
CA ASP A 186 5.35 -1.51 10.93
C ASP A 186 4.06 -2.08 11.52
N LYS A 187 4.22 -3.03 12.45
CA LYS A 187 3.10 -3.67 13.16
C LYS A 187 2.22 -2.67 13.92
N ASN A 188 2.77 -1.54 14.37
CA ASN A 188 1.98 -0.51 15.04
C ASN A 188 1.03 0.18 14.05
N ASN A 189 1.50 0.53 12.85
CA ASN A 189 0.63 1.09 11.80
C ASN A 189 -0.45 0.08 11.39
N ILE A 190 -0.10 -1.20 11.27
CA ILE A 190 -1.06 -2.28 11.00
C ILE A 190 -2.12 -2.41 12.10
N ARG A 191 -1.70 -2.36 13.37
CA ARG A 191 -2.60 -2.40 14.52
C ARG A 191 -3.56 -1.21 14.50
N ILE A 192 -3.02 0.02 14.42
CA ILE A 192 -3.80 1.25 14.39
C ILE A 192 -4.80 1.23 13.23
N ALA A 193 -4.39 0.79 12.04
CA ALA A 193 -5.29 0.68 10.89
C ALA A 193 -6.47 -0.27 11.16
N ARG A 194 -6.20 -1.45 11.72
CA ARG A 194 -7.23 -2.43 12.05
C ARG A 194 -8.17 -1.95 13.16
N ASP A 195 -7.61 -1.33 14.20
CA ASP A 195 -8.37 -0.76 15.31
C ASP A 195 -9.30 0.37 14.81
N ASN A 196 -8.94 1.04 13.71
CA ASN A 196 -9.73 2.07 13.05
C ASN A 196 -10.67 1.55 11.93
N GLY A 197 -10.82 0.22 11.77
CA GLY A 197 -11.72 -0.38 10.79
C GLY A 197 -11.18 -0.45 9.36
N VAL A 198 -9.89 -0.17 9.14
CA VAL A 198 -9.20 -0.34 7.86
C VAL A 198 -8.59 -1.73 7.79
N ARG A 199 -8.78 -2.46 6.68
CA ARG A 199 -8.07 -3.73 6.48
C ARG A 199 -6.58 -3.44 6.35
N ALA A 200 -5.73 -4.29 6.91
CA ALA A 200 -4.29 -4.09 6.82
C ALA A 200 -3.54 -5.41 6.72
N VAL A 201 -2.53 -5.44 5.86
CA VAL A 201 -1.60 -6.57 5.68
C VAL A 201 -0.21 -6.14 6.14
N TRP A 202 0.31 -6.85 7.13
CA TRP A 202 1.68 -6.66 7.58
C TRP A 202 2.63 -7.28 6.58
N LEU A 203 3.50 -6.48 5.98
CA LEU A 203 4.61 -6.98 5.19
C LEU A 203 5.78 -7.28 6.12
N ASP A 204 6.02 -8.55 6.44
CA ASP A 204 7.20 -8.92 7.24
C ASP A 204 8.49 -8.74 6.43
N PRO A 205 9.38 -7.79 6.79
CA PRO A 205 10.62 -7.57 6.04
C PRO A 205 11.54 -8.80 6.02
N LYS A 206 11.36 -9.74 6.97
CA LYS A 206 12.11 -11.00 7.05
C LYS A 206 11.51 -12.10 6.16
N ASN A 207 10.23 -11.98 5.79
CA ASN A 207 9.52 -12.93 4.93
C ASN A 207 8.73 -12.22 3.82
N PRO A 208 9.37 -11.33 3.03
CA PRO A 208 8.65 -10.44 2.11
C PRO A 208 7.97 -11.14 0.94
N GLN A 209 8.33 -12.40 0.67
CA GLN A 209 7.70 -13.26 -0.32
C GLN A 209 6.25 -13.62 0.03
N GLN A 210 5.85 -13.49 1.30
CA GLN A 210 4.52 -13.85 1.76
C GLN A 210 3.45 -12.80 1.45
N LEU A 211 3.84 -11.57 1.12
CA LEU A 211 2.90 -10.46 0.89
C LEU A 211 1.71 -10.84 0.00
N LEU A 212 1.96 -11.49 -1.14
CA LEU A 212 0.89 -11.86 -2.06
C LEU A 212 0.01 -13.00 -1.53
N ALA A 213 0.60 -13.95 -0.79
CA ALA A 213 -0.16 -15.00 -0.14
C ALA A 213 -1.04 -14.44 0.99
N ASP A 214 -0.52 -13.48 1.75
CA ASP A 214 -1.22 -12.81 2.84
C ASP A 214 -2.38 -11.95 2.31
N LEU A 215 -2.15 -11.17 1.23
CA LEU A 215 -3.20 -10.43 0.55
C LEU A 215 -4.31 -11.34 0.01
N LYS A 216 -3.97 -12.54 -0.48
CA LYS A 216 -4.94 -13.52 -0.96
C LYS A 216 -5.76 -14.17 0.16
N GLN A 217 -5.29 -14.12 1.40
CA GLN A 217 -5.95 -14.67 2.58
C GLN A 217 -6.64 -13.59 3.43
N LEU A 218 -6.61 -12.33 2.97
CA LEU A 218 -7.24 -11.20 3.65
C LEU A 218 -8.76 -11.44 3.78
N LYS A 219 -9.36 -10.90 4.84
CA LYS A 219 -10.79 -11.02 5.14
C LYS A 219 -11.37 -9.63 5.39
#